data_AF-A0A1X0R0B6-F1
#
_entry.id   AF-A0A1X0R0B6-F1
#
_cell.length_a   1.000
_cell.length_b   1.000
_cell.length_c   1.000
_cell.angle_alpha   90.00
_cell.angle_beta   90.00
_cell.angle_gamma   90.00
#
_symmetry.space_group_name_H-M   'P 1'
#
loop_
_entity.id
_entity.type
_entity.pdbx_description
1 polymer ?
#
loop_
_entity_poly.entity_id
_entity_poly.type
_entity_poly.pdbx_seq_one_letter_code
_entity_poly.pdbx_strand_id
1 'polypeptide(L)'
;MDLDDKEEEEEECDEWSSEKPVPVYYKSLSWDNFNSSSFRHQPMKTPFLTEAPLDCFESILDATGYITVKERPLVISLIQAILGLPSIYFTWDSKLKCFKSVRSLRISGVTASSIQPIIDSILTFGSHMKAIEFVAKQCQLNPR
;
A
#
# COMPACT_ATOMS: atom_id res chain seq x y z
N MET A 1 -10.66 5.01 -52.91
CA MET A 1 -10.47 6.30 -52.23
C MET A 1 -11.88 6.74 -51.87
N ASP A 2 -12.38 6.53 -50.66
CA ASP A 2 -11.68 6.58 -49.37
C ASP A 2 -12.24 5.58 -48.35
N LEU A 3 -11.31 4.96 -47.62
CA LEU A 3 -11.54 4.15 -46.42
C LEU A 3 -11.69 5.15 -45.27
N ASP A 4 -12.79 5.09 -44.54
CA ASP A 4 -12.99 5.84 -43.30
C ASP A 4 -13.38 4.84 -42.21
N ASP A 5 -12.42 3.97 -41.88
CA ASP A 5 -12.44 3.15 -40.68
C ASP A 5 -12.14 4.08 -39.51
N LYS A 6 -13.22 4.48 -38.84
CA LYS A 6 -13.18 5.28 -37.63
C LYS A 6 -12.75 4.36 -36.48
N GLU A 7 -11.44 4.21 -36.30
CA GLU A 7 -10.86 3.57 -35.12
C GLU A 7 -11.26 4.40 -33.89
N GLU A 8 -12.19 3.88 -33.11
CA GLU A 8 -12.44 4.31 -31.73
C GLU A 8 -11.21 3.89 -30.92
N GLU A 9 -10.23 4.79 -30.80
CA GLU A 9 -9.13 4.68 -29.84
C GLU A 9 -9.74 4.77 -28.43
N GLU A 10 -10.11 3.61 -27.88
CA GLU A 10 -10.25 3.42 -26.44
C GLU A 10 -8.88 3.73 -25.82
N GLU A 11 -8.75 4.91 -25.22
CA GLU A 11 -7.63 5.24 -24.33
C GLU A 11 -7.65 4.24 -23.15
N GLU A 12 -7.00 3.09 -23.33
CA GLU A 12 -6.52 2.25 -22.23
C GLU A 12 -5.58 3.12 -21.39
N CYS A 13 -6.13 3.75 -20.36
CA CYS A 13 -5.38 4.36 -19.28
C CYS A 13 -4.50 3.28 -18.63
N ASP A 14 -3.26 3.18 -19.10
CA ASP A 14 -2.21 2.35 -18.50
C ASP A 14 -1.84 2.93 -17.12
N GLU A 15 -2.54 2.45 -16.09
CA GLU A 15 -2.35 2.78 -14.67
C GLU A 15 -0.92 2.45 -14.14
N TRP A 16 -0.07 1.86 -14.99
CA TRP A 16 1.32 1.49 -14.69
C TRP A 16 2.37 2.51 -15.14
N SER A 17 1.97 3.55 -15.89
CA SER A 17 2.88 4.60 -16.34
C SER A 17 3.27 5.52 -15.19
N SER A 18 4.48 5.31 -14.66
CA SER A 18 5.05 6.05 -13.55
C SER A 18 5.31 7.52 -13.92
N GLU A 19 4.29 8.37 -13.80
CA GLU A 19 4.49 9.81 -13.75
C GLU A 19 5.25 10.17 -12.47
N LYS A 20 6.31 10.97 -12.62
CA LYS A 20 7.07 11.50 -11.49
C LYS A 20 6.13 12.41 -10.68
N PRO A 21 6.05 12.29 -9.35
CA PRO A 21 5.13 13.08 -8.55
C PRO A 21 5.49 14.57 -8.68
N VAL A 22 4.60 15.34 -9.31
CA VAL A 22 4.68 16.80 -9.34
C VAL A 22 4.35 17.31 -7.93
N PRO A 23 5.11 18.26 -7.35
CA PRO A 23 4.77 18.82 -6.05
C PRO A 23 3.39 19.48 -6.11
N VAL A 24 2.40 18.86 -5.47
CA VAL A 24 1.06 19.42 -5.41
C VAL A 24 1.05 20.46 -4.29
N TYR A 25 0.99 21.74 -4.66
CA TYR A 25 0.83 22.83 -3.70
C TYR A 25 -0.64 22.93 -3.32
N TYR A 26 -0.97 22.39 -2.16
CA TYR A 26 -2.31 22.52 -1.60
C TYR A 26 -2.48 23.92 -1.00
N LYS A 27 -3.44 24.69 -1.53
CA LYS A 27 -3.87 25.94 -0.90
C LYS A 27 -4.63 25.60 0.38
N SER A 28 -3.91 25.37 1.47
CA SER A 28 -4.52 25.27 2.80
C SER A 28 -5.06 26.66 3.16
N LEU A 29 -6.38 26.78 3.24
CA LEU A 29 -7.00 27.98 3.80
C LEU A 29 -6.82 27.92 5.32
N SER A 30 -6.03 28.83 5.88
CA SER A 30 -5.95 29.02 7.33
C SER A 30 -7.24 29.66 7.84
N TRP A 31 -7.55 29.44 9.11
CA TRP A 31 -8.65 30.13 9.81
C TRP A 31 -8.57 31.66 9.67
N ASP A 32 -7.35 32.20 9.58
CA ASP A 32 -7.11 33.64 9.40
C ASP A 32 -7.60 34.17 8.05
N ASN A 33 -7.60 33.33 7.00
CA ASN A 33 -8.01 33.73 5.65
C ASN A 33 -9.53 33.74 5.47
N PHE A 34 -10.27 33.02 6.33
CA PHE A 34 -11.73 32.93 6.29
C PHE A 34 -12.42 34.27 6.56
N ASN A 35 -11.77 35.15 7.34
CA ASN A 35 -12.31 36.47 7.70
C ASN A 35 -11.95 37.58 6.69
N SER A 36 -11.20 37.28 5.64
CA SER A 36 -10.87 38.27 4.63
C SER A 36 -12.07 38.55 3.71
N SER A 37 -12.36 39.84 3.48
CA SER A 37 -13.53 40.30 2.72
C SER A 37 -13.59 39.78 1.28
N SER A 38 -12.45 39.35 0.71
CA SER A 38 -12.35 38.79 -0.63
C SER A 38 -12.92 37.38 -0.76
N PHE A 39 -13.07 36.62 0.34
CA PHE A 39 -13.59 35.24 0.31
C PHE A 39 -15.09 35.13 0.59
N ARG A 40 -15.72 36.16 1.17
CA ARG A 40 -17.17 36.15 1.51
C ARG A 40 -18.12 36.09 0.33
N HIS A 41 -17.66 36.44 -0.87
CA HIS A 41 -18.51 36.57 -2.06
C HIS A 41 -18.32 35.46 -3.10
N GLN A 42 -17.43 34.50 -2.85
CA GLN A 42 -17.35 33.30 -3.68
C GLN A 42 -18.32 32.25 -3.12
N PRO A 43 -19.12 31.59 -3.96
CA PRO A 43 -19.92 30.45 -3.55
C PRO A 43 -18.96 29.28 -3.25
N MET A 44 -18.40 29.25 -2.05
CA MET A 44 -17.57 28.14 -1.60
C MET A 44 -18.47 26.94 -1.34
N LYS A 45 -18.31 25.90 -2.17
CA LYS A 45 -18.54 24.54 -1.68
C LYS A 45 -17.67 24.40 -0.43
N THR A 46 -18.32 24.01 0.64
CA THR A 46 -17.82 24.00 2.01
C THR A 46 -16.37 23.53 2.15
N PRO A 47 -15.48 24.31 2.79
CA PRO A 47 -14.08 23.93 3.00
C PRO A 47 -13.99 22.97 4.18
N PHE A 48 -14.60 21.79 4.05
CA PHE A 48 -14.44 20.75 5.04
C PHE A 48 -13.12 20.03 4.81
N LEU A 49 -12.59 19.46 5.90
CA LEU A 49 -11.40 18.61 5.97
C LEU A 49 -11.32 17.52 4.89
N THR A 50 -12.43 17.21 4.21
CA THR A 50 -12.53 16.24 3.12
C THR A 50 -11.77 16.61 1.84
N GLU A 51 -11.37 17.88 1.66
CA GLU A 51 -10.55 18.31 0.52
C GLU A 51 -9.04 18.30 0.81
N ALA A 52 -8.65 18.03 2.06
CA ALA A 52 -7.26 17.88 2.39
C ALA A 52 -6.73 16.55 1.82
N PRO A 53 -5.56 16.55 1.18
CA PRO A 53 -4.93 15.34 0.65
C PRO A 53 -4.67 14.32 1.75
N LEU A 54 -4.74 13.04 1.39
CA LEU A 54 -4.41 11.92 2.28
C LEU A 54 -3.08 12.12 3.01
N ASP A 55 -2.07 12.66 2.31
CA ASP A 55 -0.74 12.91 2.87
C ASP A 55 -0.75 13.88 4.07
N CYS A 56 -1.71 14.81 4.16
CA CYS A 56 -1.84 15.69 5.31
C CYS A 56 -2.28 14.94 6.58
N PHE A 57 -3.05 13.86 6.43
CA PHE A 57 -3.55 13.04 7.54
C PHE A 57 -2.53 12.01 8.03
N GLU A 58 -1.59 11.59 7.18
CA GLU A 58 -0.54 10.63 7.54
C GLU A 58 0.34 11.14 8.69
N SER A 59 0.57 12.47 8.76
CA SER A 59 1.36 13.11 9.81
C SER A 59 0.79 12.92 11.22
N ILE A 60 -0.54 12.89 11.36
CA ILE A 60 -1.24 12.68 12.64
C ILE A 60 -1.09 11.22 13.07
N LEU A 61 -1.17 10.31 12.10
CA LEU A 61 -1.08 8.89 12.35
C LEU A 61 0.36 8.43 12.60
N ASP A 62 1.39 9.19 12.23
CA ASP A 62 2.80 8.80 12.42
C ASP A 62 3.17 8.59 13.91
N ALA A 63 2.41 9.19 14.84
CA ALA A 63 2.56 9.01 16.28
C ALA A 63 2.17 7.59 16.78
N THR A 64 1.56 6.75 15.94
CA THR A 64 0.96 5.47 16.36
C THR A 64 1.91 4.26 16.32
N GLY A 65 3.17 4.46 15.93
CA GLY A 65 4.20 3.40 15.97
C GLY A 65 4.09 2.36 14.85
N TYR A 66 3.20 2.57 13.88
CA TYR A 66 3.10 1.75 12.66
C TYR A 66 4.08 2.26 11.60
N ILE A 67 4.56 1.36 10.74
CA ILE A 67 5.24 1.74 9.51
C ILE A 67 4.18 1.94 8.42
N THR A 68 4.08 3.15 7.87
CA THR A 68 3.32 3.39 6.64
C THR A 68 4.08 2.81 5.46
N VAL A 69 3.45 1.89 4.75
CA VAL A 69 4.00 1.24 3.56
C VAL A 69 3.20 1.62 2.32
N LYS A 70 3.91 1.81 1.21
CA LYS A 70 3.26 1.90 -0.11
C LYS A 70 2.77 0.52 -0.52
N GLU A 71 1.67 0.49 -1.26
CA GLU A 71 1.04 -0.75 -1.74
C GLU A 71 2.02 -1.62 -2.54
N ARG A 72 2.67 -1.07 -3.58
CA ARG A 72 3.56 -1.84 -4.45
C ARG A 72 4.69 -2.57 -3.70
N PRO A 73 5.48 -1.92 -2.83
CA PRO A 73 6.46 -2.62 -1.99
C PRO A 73 5.86 -3.70 -1.06
N LEU A 74 4.65 -3.46 -0.53
CA LEU A 74 3.99 -4.43 0.34
C LEU A 74 3.58 -5.68 -0.45
N VAL A 75 2.99 -5.52 -1.63
CA VAL A 75 2.59 -6.63 -2.51
C VAL A 75 3.79 -7.49 -2.88
N ILE A 76 4.91 -6.87 -3.29
CA ILE A 76 6.15 -7.61 -3.60
C ILE A 76 6.63 -8.42 -2.39
N SER A 77 6.59 -7.81 -1.19
CA SER A 77 7.01 -8.47 0.05
C SER A 77 6.09 -9.64 0.44
N LEU A 78 4.79 -9.53 0.17
CA LEU A 78 3.81 -10.60 0.40
C LEU A 78 4.05 -11.77 -0.56
N ILE A 79 4.31 -11.51 -1.85
CA ILE A 79 4.66 -12.55 -2.83
C ILE A 79 5.93 -13.29 -2.38
N GLN A 80 6.95 -12.58 -1.90
CA GLN A 80 8.16 -13.20 -1.36
C GLN A 80 7.84 -14.11 -0.17
N ALA A 81 6.97 -13.67 0.75
CA ALA A 81 6.55 -14.49 1.88
C ALA A 81 5.82 -15.78 1.43
N ILE A 82 4.93 -15.69 0.42
CA ILE A 82 4.26 -16.86 -0.18
C ILE A 82 5.28 -17.87 -0.70
N LEU A 83 6.35 -17.39 -1.34
CA LEU A 83 7.44 -18.21 -1.86
C LEU A 83 8.40 -18.74 -0.77
N GLY A 84 8.14 -18.48 0.51
CA GLY A 84 9.01 -18.91 1.60
C GLY A 84 10.30 -18.08 1.75
N LEU A 85 10.36 -16.91 1.10
CA LEU A 85 11.50 -16.00 1.12
C LEU A 85 11.29 -14.84 2.10
N PRO A 86 12.35 -14.39 2.81
CA PRO A 86 12.29 -13.18 3.62
C PRO A 86 12.22 -11.92 2.74
N SER A 87 11.68 -10.84 3.30
CA SER A 87 11.54 -9.54 2.66
C SER A 87 11.85 -8.40 3.64
N ILE A 88 11.75 -7.16 3.18
CA ILE A 88 11.95 -5.97 4.03
C ILE A 88 10.93 -5.86 5.16
N TYR A 89 9.73 -6.42 4.97
CA TYR A 89 8.65 -6.36 5.95
C TYR A 89 8.44 -7.66 6.71
N PHE A 90 8.82 -8.81 6.12
CA PHE A 90 8.54 -10.13 6.68
C PHE A 90 9.79 -10.96 6.83
N THR A 91 9.97 -11.57 8.01
CA THR A 91 11.13 -12.41 8.32
C THR A 91 10.70 -13.77 8.82
N TRP A 92 11.57 -14.76 8.61
CA TRP A 92 11.35 -16.13 9.08
C TRP A 92 11.87 -16.29 10.51
N ASP A 93 10.98 -16.64 11.43
CA ASP A 93 11.34 -17.03 12.79
C ASP A 93 11.68 -18.52 12.83
N SER A 94 12.97 -18.83 12.84
CA SER A 94 13.48 -20.20 12.86
C SER A 94 13.09 -20.99 14.11
N LYS A 95 12.76 -20.33 15.24
CA LYS A 95 12.37 -20.97 16.49
C LYS A 95 10.90 -21.38 16.45
N LEU A 96 10.04 -20.48 16.00
CA LEU A 96 8.59 -20.72 15.92
C LEU A 96 8.14 -21.33 14.59
N LYS A 97 9.06 -21.44 13.63
CA LYS A 97 8.80 -21.99 12.28
C LYS A 97 7.66 -21.26 11.58
N CYS A 98 7.64 -19.93 11.68
CA CYS A 98 6.64 -19.10 11.04
C CYS A 98 7.24 -17.79 10.51
N PHE A 99 6.58 -17.22 9.51
CA PHE A 99 6.83 -15.84 9.09
C PHE A 99 6.18 -14.85 10.06
N LYS A 100 6.87 -13.73 10.27
CA LYS A 100 6.40 -12.63 11.09
C LYS A 100 6.70 -11.29 10.43
N SER A 101 5.85 -10.32 10.69
CA SER A 101 6.16 -8.93 10.36
C SER A 101 7.26 -8.39 11.26
N VAL A 102 8.17 -7.59 10.70
CA VAL A 102 9.25 -6.92 11.44
C VAL A 102 8.67 -5.86 12.39
N ARG A 103 7.60 -5.17 11.97
CA ARG A 103 6.81 -4.22 12.76
C ARG A 103 5.36 -4.20 12.29
N SER A 104 4.48 -3.56 13.05
CA SER A 104 3.10 -3.32 12.62
C SER A 104 3.07 -2.42 11.37
N LEU A 105 2.34 -2.85 10.34
CA LEU A 105 2.28 -2.17 9.04
C LEU A 105 0.92 -1.47 8.86
N ARG A 106 0.90 -0.36 8.12
CA ARG A 106 -0.33 0.25 7.58
C ARG A 106 -0.12 0.70 6.14
N ILE A 107 -1.19 0.73 5.35
CA ILE A 107 -1.18 1.41 4.04
C ILE A 107 -1.70 2.85 4.25
N SER A 108 -1.18 3.81 3.49
CA SER A 108 -1.69 5.18 3.51
C SER A 108 -3.21 5.21 3.29
N GLY A 109 -3.94 5.92 4.14
CA GLY A 109 -5.41 5.97 4.09
C GLY A 109 -6.15 4.71 4.54
N VAL A 110 -5.45 3.67 5.01
CA VAL A 110 -6.06 2.41 5.48
C VAL A 110 -5.64 2.13 6.92
N THR A 111 -6.61 1.77 7.77
CA THR A 111 -6.28 1.39 9.16
C THR A 111 -5.47 0.10 9.19
N ALA A 112 -4.47 0.01 10.08
CA ALA A 112 -3.65 -1.19 10.23
C ALA A 112 -4.50 -2.44 10.53
N SER A 113 -5.57 -2.28 11.32
CA SER A 113 -6.52 -3.35 11.62
C SER A 113 -7.24 -3.93 10.40
N SER A 114 -7.44 -3.13 9.35
CA SER A 114 -8.11 -3.61 8.13
C SER A 114 -7.23 -4.55 7.32
N ILE A 115 -5.92 -4.33 7.30
CA ILE A 115 -4.99 -5.12 6.47
C ILE A 115 -4.33 -6.26 7.24
N GLN A 116 -4.23 -6.17 8.56
CA GLN A 116 -3.57 -7.19 9.38
C GLN A 116 -4.08 -8.61 9.14
N PRO A 117 -5.39 -8.90 9.04
CA PRO A 117 -5.88 -10.26 8.79
C PRO A 117 -5.43 -10.84 7.45
N ILE A 118 -5.31 -9.99 6.42
CA ILE A 118 -4.82 -10.38 5.09
C ILE A 118 -3.35 -10.74 5.17
N ILE A 119 -2.55 -9.90 5.84
CA ILE A 119 -1.12 -10.16 6.07
C ILE A 119 -0.95 -11.48 6.82
N ASP A 120 -1.64 -11.68 7.94
CA ASP A 120 -1.52 -12.87 8.77
C ASP A 120 -1.88 -14.16 8.01
N SER A 121 -2.90 -14.10 7.16
CA SER A 121 -3.30 -15.22 6.31
C SER A 121 -2.21 -15.61 5.32
N ILE A 122 -1.61 -14.62 4.66
CA ILE A 122 -0.52 -14.82 3.70
C ILE A 122 0.75 -15.33 4.40
N LEU A 123 1.09 -14.78 5.56
CA LEU A 123 2.26 -15.26 6.34
C LEU A 123 2.07 -16.69 6.82
N THR A 124 0.85 -17.05 7.23
CA THR A 124 0.51 -18.43 7.60
C THR A 124 0.71 -19.36 6.41
N PHE A 125 0.20 -18.97 5.23
CA PHE A 125 0.40 -19.74 4.00
C PHE A 125 1.88 -19.93 3.66
N GLY A 126 2.66 -18.83 3.63
CA GLY A 126 4.10 -18.87 3.36
C GLY A 126 4.86 -19.74 4.36
N SER A 127 4.41 -19.79 5.62
CA SER A 127 5.00 -20.64 6.65
C SER A 127 4.79 -22.13 6.35
N HIS A 128 3.58 -22.51 5.96
CA HIS A 128 3.29 -23.89 5.54
C HIS A 128 4.04 -24.26 4.26
N MET A 129 4.16 -23.34 3.31
CA MET A 129 4.92 -23.58 2.09
C MET A 129 6.38 -23.94 2.41
N LYS A 130 7.01 -23.16 3.29
CA LYS A 130 8.38 -23.41 3.74
C LYS A 130 8.54 -24.72 4.53
N ALA A 131 7.52 -25.10 5.30
CA ALA A 131 7.51 -26.39 6.00
C ALA A 131 7.48 -27.57 5.01
N ILE A 132 6.68 -27.47 3.94
CA ILE A 132 6.64 -28.48 2.87
C ILE A 132 7.99 -28.56 2.16
N GLU A 133 8.61 -27.42 1.82
CA GLU A 133 9.94 -27.37 1.23
C GLU A 133 10.99 -28.07 2.11
N PHE A 134 10.91 -27.85 3.43
CA PHE A 134 11.79 -28.52 4.38
C PHE A 134 11.62 -30.04 4.36
N VAL A 135 10.38 -30.54 4.39
CA VAL A 135 10.09 -31.99 4.33
C VAL A 135 10.60 -32.58 3.01
N ALA A 136 10.35 -31.92 1.88
CA ALA A 136 10.84 -32.36 0.58
C ALA A 136 12.37 -32.51 0.56
N LYS A 137 13.10 -31.54 1.11
CA LYS A 137 14.57 -31.61 1.25
C LYS A 137 15.02 -32.77 2.13
N GLN A 138 14.34 -33.04 3.25
CA GLN A 138 14.68 -34.17 4.13
C GLN A 138 14.49 -35.52 3.44
N CYS A 139 13.43 -35.68 2.65
CA CYS A 139 13.19 -36.89 1.87
C CYS A 139 14.24 -37.10 0.77
N GLN A 140 14.69 -36.01 0.11
CA GLN A 140 15.75 -36.09 -0.89
C GLN A 140 17.10 -36.50 -0.30
N LEU A 141 17.40 -36.06 0.91
CA LEU A 141 18.65 -36.41 1.62
C LEU A 141 18.62 -37.84 2.18
N ASN A 142 17.44 -38.38 2.46
CA ASN A 142 17.23 -39.74 2.97
C ASN A 142 16.25 -40.51 2.07
N PRO A 143 16.65 -40.84 0.82
CA PRO A 143 15.81 -41.63 -0.07
C PRO A 143 15.59 -43.01 0.56
N ARG A 144 14.34 -43.42 0.66
CA ARG A 144 13.95 -44.78 1.09
C ARG A 144 14.27 -45.80 0.02
#